data_AF-A0A0K1EN06-F1
#
_entry.id   AF-A0A0K1EN06-F1
#
_cell.length_a   1.000
_cell.length_b   1.000
_cell.length_c   1.000
_cell.angle_alpha   90.00
_cell.angle_beta   90.00
_cell.angle_gamma   90.00
#
_symmetry.space_group_name_H-M   'P 1'
#
loop_
_entity.id
_entity.type
_entity.pdbx_description
1 polymer ?
#
loop_
_entity_poly.entity_id
_entity_poly.type
_entity_poly.pdbx_seq_one_letter_code
_entity_poly.pdbx_strand_id
1 'polypeptide(L)'
;MPLPATISRDLLRHTLPELEGRAKALPLGLVGINEVLPEGGIPRGGVVEIASPRGLGRATSIALSACASAQAEARLRGGATSDGAWCAWIDVMSTLYAPAVAAAGVDLGRLLVVRPPLESLARVAVRMASSGSFSVLVVDTLGVPGARSVVGRSRGVPVSRGSRQQATRADRERGSAEEGADLGRWLNVVRKLSLAVEGSDATVLLLTDRLAARPMPLPVSMRIEVDRLDEGRLSVRVAKDRQGRVTAPAAVPLRPVASAGGPLTSAGVVMGSAAAGASAGSTAGSSVTAAWPRSA
;
A
#
# COMPACT_ATOMS: atom_id res chain seq x y z
N MET A 1 -12.29 7.08 14.01
CA MET A 1 -12.60 8.30 13.22
C MET A 1 -13.67 7.93 12.20
N PRO A 2 -14.76 8.70 12.02
CA PRO A 2 -15.77 8.37 11.02
C PRO A 2 -15.15 8.47 9.61
N LEU A 3 -15.45 7.49 8.76
CA LEU A 3 -15.00 7.46 7.37
C LEU A 3 -15.63 8.61 6.57
N PRO A 4 -14.93 9.16 5.55
CA PRO A 4 -15.52 10.14 4.63
C PRO A 4 -16.82 9.61 4.00
N ALA A 5 -17.87 10.43 3.92
CA ALA A 5 -19.21 10.01 3.50
C ALA A 5 -19.28 9.33 2.12
N THR A 6 -18.36 9.66 1.20
CA THR A 6 -18.24 9.01 -0.11
C THR A 6 -17.70 7.59 -0.02
N ILE A 7 -16.71 7.35 0.84
CA ILE A 7 -16.17 6.01 1.12
C ILE A 7 -17.27 5.17 1.78
N SER A 8 -18.01 5.74 2.73
CA SER A 8 -19.14 5.05 3.36
C SER A 8 -20.22 4.67 2.36
N ARG A 9 -20.58 5.52 1.38
CA ARG A 9 -21.65 5.23 0.42
C ARG A 9 -21.27 4.14 -0.60
N ASP A 10 -20.05 4.15 -1.11
CA ASP A 10 -19.57 3.09 -2.02
C ASP A 10 -19.34 1.77 -1.27
N LEU A 11 -18.81 1.82 -0.04
CA LEU A 11 -18.70 0.63 0.80
C LEU A 11 -20.09 0.04 1.10
N LEU A 12 -21.06 0.87 1.48
CA LEU A 12 -22.43 0.43 1.79
C LEU A 12 -23.12 -0.28 0.62
N ARG A 13 -22.88 0.15 -0.63
CA ARG A 13 -23.38 -0.54 -1.84
C ARG A 13 -22.86 -1.96 -1.99
N HIS A 14 -21.68 -2.25 -1.43
CA HIS A 14 -21.03 -3.56 -1.47
C HIS A 14 -21.18 -4.35 -0.15
N THR A 15 -21.86 -3.82 0.88
CA THR A 15 -21.97 -4.47 2.20
C THR A 15 -23.41 -4.82 2.63
N LEU A 16 -24.44 -4.61 1.80
CA LEU A 16 -25.83 -4.93 2.18
C LEU A 16 -26.09 -6.46 2.21
N PRO A 17 -26.74 -6.98 3.28
CA PRO A 17 -27.02 -8.41 3.48
C PRO A 17 -27.85 -9.07 2.36
N GLU A 18 -28.76 -8.33 1.73
CA GLU A 18 -29.60 -8.87 0.63
C GLU A 18 -28.80 -9.16 -0.67
N LEU A 19 -27.51 -8.82 -0.70
CA LEU A 19 -26.55 -9.11 -1.78
C LEU A 19 -25.44 -10.09 -1.34
N GLU A 20 -25.63 -10.82 -0.24
CA GLU A 20 -24.64 -11.70 0.45
C GLU A 20 -23.94 -12.77 -0.40
N GLY A 21 -24.35 -12.99 -1.65
CA GLY A 21 -23.58 -13.77 -2.62
C GLY A 21 -22.34 -13.03 -3.15
N ARG A 22 -21.36 -12.71 -2.28
CA ARG A 22 -20.07 -12.05 -2.59
C ARG A 22 -20.19 -10.66 -3.21
N ALA A 23 -19.78 -9.62 -2.48
CA ALA A 23 -19.31 -8.40 -3.15
C ALA A 23 -18.13 -8.76 -4.07
N LYS A 24 -18.38 -8.88 -5.39
CA LYS A 24 -17.41 -9.41 -6.37
C LYS A 24 -16.11 -8.61 -6.44
N ALA A 25 -16.14 -7.35 -6.00
CA ALA A 25 -15.03 -6.42 -6.03
C ALA A 25 -14.85 -5.70 -4.69
N LEU A 26 -13.59 -5.42 -4.34
CA LEU A 26 -13.16 -4.55 -3.25
C LEU A 26 -12.91 -3.14 -3.83
N PRO A 27 -13.68 -2.12 -3.45
CA PRO A 27 -13.43 -0.74 -3.88
C PRO A 27 -12.12 -0.21 -3.29
N LEU A 28 -11.37 0.57 -4.05
CA LEU A 28 -10.05 1.06 -3.63
C LEU A 28 -10.11 2.33 -2.78
N GLY A 29 -11.28 2.94 -2.55
CA GLY A 29 -11.38 4.24 -1.85
C GLY A 29 -10.86 5.43 -2.66
N LEU A 30 -10.42 5.20 -3.90
CA LEU A 30 -9.96 6.21 -4.86
C LEU A 30 -11.01 6.33 -5.96
N VAL A 31 -11.93 7.29 -5.82
CA VAL A 31 -13.12 7.44 -6.67
C VAL A 31 -12.80 7.34 -8.16
N GLY A 32 -11.84 8.13 -8.64
CA GLY A 32 -11.51 8.10 -10.07
C GLY A 32 -10.85 6.80 -10.54
N ILE A 33 -10.23 6.01 -9.65
CA ILE A 33 -9.76 4.66 -10.02
C ILE A 33 -10.95 3.71 -10.07
N ASN A 34 -11.83 3.74 -9.07
CA ASN A 34 -13.03 2.88 -9.04
C ASN A 34 -13.88 3.08 -10.30
N GLU A 35 -14.07 4.31 -10.77
CA GLU A 35 -14.81 4.61 -12.01
C GLU A 35 -14.17 3.99 -13.27
N VAL A 36 -12.84 3.82 -13.29
CA VAL A 36 -12.10 3.22 -14.41
C VAL A 36 -12.09 1.69 -14.32
N LEU A 37 -12.27 1.12 -13.13
CA LEU A 37 -12.31 -0.33 -12.94
C LEU A 37 -13.70 -0.86 -13.35
N PRO A 38 -13.77 -1.91 -14.20
CA PRO A 38 -15.03 -2.41 -14.75
C PRO A 38 -16.13 -2.76 -13.74
N GLU A 39 -15.75 -3.12 -12.52
CA GLU A 39 -16.66 -3.52 -11.45
C GLU A 39 -16.64 -2.53 -10.26
N GLY A 40 -16.07 -1.33 -10.43
CA GLY A 40 -15.96 -0.36 -9.34
C GLY A 40 -14.85 -0.68 -8.31
N GLY A 41 -14.06 -1.73 -8.54
CA GLY A 41 -13.04 -2.19 -7.59
C GLY A 41 -12.21 -3.36 -8.12
N ILE A 42 -11.31 -3.86 -7.28
CA ILE A 42 -10.45 -5.00 -7.60
C ILE A 42 -11.15 -6.33 -7.25
N PRO A 43 -11.00 -7.39 -8.06
CA PRO A 43 -11.70 -8.64 -7.81
C PRO A 43 -11.25 -9.33 -6.51
N ARG A 44 -12.21 -9.93 -5.82
CA ARG A 44 -11.95 -10.85 -4.69
C ARG A 44 -11.60 -12.26 -5.17
N GLY A 45 -10.99 -13.03 -4.27
CA GLY A 45 -10.64 -14.44 -4.48
C GLY A 45 -9.67 -14.64 -5.64
N GLY A 46 -8.68 -13.75 -5.77
CA GLY A 46 -7.74 -13.79 -6.89
C GLY A 46 -6.50 -12.94 -6.69
N VAL A 47 -5.60 -13.04 -7.67
CA VAL A 47 -4.37 -12.25 -7.74
C VAL A 47 -4.59 -11.09 -8.71
N VAL A 48 -4.30 -9.87 -8.25
CA VAL A 48 -4.35 -8.65 -9.05
C VAL A 48 -2.95 -8.10 -9.18
N GLU A 49 -2.49 -7.91 -10.42
CA GLU A 49 -1.21 -7.27 -10.71
C GLU A 49 -1.40 -5.76 -10.82
N ILE A 50 -0.62 -5.00 -10.05
CA ILE A 50 -0.47 -3.55 -10.23
C ILE A 50 0.91 -3.33 -10.84
N ALA A 51 0.94 -3.15 -12.16
CA ALA A 51 2.15 -2.98 -12.93
C ALA A 51 2.44 -1.49 -13.13
N SER A 52 3.61 -1.03 -12.69
CA SER A 52 4.04 0.36 -12.87
C SER A 52 5.49 0.41 -13.36
N PRO A 53 5.89 1.36 -14.24
CA PRO A 53 7.27 1.44 -14.69
C PRO A 53 8.23 1.75 -13.54
N ARG A 54 9.29 0.94 -13.38
CA ARG A 54 10.42 1.16 -12.46
C ARG A 54 10.06 1.27 -10.97
N GLY A 55 8.83 0.99 -10.54
CA GLY A 55 8.30 1.17 -9.17
C GLY A 55 8.14 2.64 -8.76
N LEU A 56 7.48 3.05 -7.67
CA LEU A 56 6.76 2.33 -6.61
C LEU A 56 5.74 3.24 -5.90
N GLY A 57 5.88 4.57 -5.86
CA GLY A 57 5.05 5.41 -4.99
C GLY A 57 3.54 5.25 -5.20
N ARG A 58 3.10 5.08 -6.45
CA ARG A 58 1.67 5.09 -6.82
C ARG A 58 1.05 3.70 -6.82
N ALA A 59 1.78 2.67 -7.23
CA ALA A 59 1.37 1.28 -6.99
C ALA A 59 1.24 0.99 -5.49
N THR A 60 2.20 1.46 -4.69
CA THR A 60 2.16 1.40 -3.23
C THR A 60 0.93 2.14 -2.68
N SER A 61 0.67 3.36 -3.16
CA SER A 61 -0.50 4.14 -2.73
C SER A 61 -1.81 3.42 -3.02
N ILE A 62 -1.96 2.81 -4.20
CA ILE A 62 -3.15 2.03 -4.55
C ILE A 62 -3.28 0.80 -3.65
N ALA A 63 -2.19 0.09 -3.39
CA ALA A 63 -2.19 -1.10 -2.54
C ALA A 63 -2.51 -0.78 -1.07
N LEU A 64 -1.98 0.34 -0.55
CA LEU A 64 -2.33 0.86 0.78
C LEU A 64 -3.81 1.24 0.84
N SER A 65 -4.33 1.86 -0.21
CA SER A 65 -5.76 2.21 -0.31
C SER A 65 -6.65 0.97 -0.30
N ALA A 66 -6.24 -0.13 -0.94
CA ALA A 66 -6.92 -1.42 -0.86
C ALA A 66 -6.93 -1.98 0.57
N CYS A 67 -5.81 -1.89 1.29
CA CYS A 67 -5.72 -2.32 2.69
C CYS A 67 -6.67 -1.49 3.58
N ALA A 68 -6.64 -0.17 3.44
CA ALA A 68 -7.52 0.74 4.18
C ALA A 68 -9.00 0.46 3.90
N SER A 69 -9.38 0.27 2.63
CA SER A 69 -10.73 -0.12 2.23
C SER A 69 -11.16 -1.45 2.83
N ALA A 70 -10.31 -2.47 2.79
CA ALA A 70 -10.65 -3.78 3.35
C ALA A 70 -10.85 -3.73 4.87
N GLN A 71 -9.99 -3.00 5.58
CA GLN A 71 -10.14 -2.75 7.01
C GLN A 71 -11.41 -1.97 7.34
N ALA A 72 -11.72 -0.93 6.55
CA ALA A 72 -12.93 -0.13 6.69
C ALA A 72 -14.20 -0.95 6.45
N GLU A 73 -14.25 -1.70 5.34
CA GLU A 73 -15.36 -2.57 4.97
C GLU A 73 -15.66 -3.61 6.06
N ALA A 74 -14.62 -4.23 6.62
CA ALA A 74 -14.77 -5.19 7.71
C ALA A 74 -15.37 -4.55 8.98
N ARG A 75 -15.00 -3.31 9.31
CA ARG A 75 -15.61 -2.59 10.45
C ARG A 75 -17.07 -2.21 10.21
N LEU A 76 -17.47 -2.02 8.95
CA LEU A 76 -18.86 -1.76 8.59
C LEU A 76 -19.71 -3.05 8.60
N ARG A 77 -19.12 -4.17 8.20
CA ARG A 77 -19.79 -5.49 8.21
C ARG A 77 -19.88 -6.11 9.60
N GLY A 78 -18.88 -5.90 10.45
CA GLY A 78 -18.89 -6.38 11.82
C GLY A 78 -19.62 -5.42 12.75
N GLY A 79 -20.50 -5.95 13.60
CA GLY A 79 -21.03 -5.20 14.75
C GLY A 79 -19.91 -4.75 15.71
N ALA A 80 -20.27 -4.07 16.80
CA ALA A 80 -19.40 -3.34 17.74
C ALA A 80 -18.17 -4.07 18.33
N THR A 81 -17.95 -5.35 18.01
CA THR A 81 -16.85 -6.23 18.46
C THR A 81 -15.81 -6.55 17.38
N SER A 82 -15.96 -6.08 16.14
CA SER A 82 -15.02 -6.35 15.05
C SER A 82 -14.00 -5.22 14.87
N ASP A 83 -12.77 -5.44 15.35
CA ASP A 83 -11.62 -4.54 15.19
C ASP A 83 -11.16 -4.30 13.72
N GLY A 84 -11.75 -5.00 12.74
CA GLY A 84 -11.43 -4.89 11.32
C GLY A 84 -10.60 -6.05 10.75
N ALA A 85 -10.44 -6.07 9.43
CA ALA A 85 -9.73 -7.12 8.70
C ALA A 85 -8.22 -7.05 8.89
N TRP A 86 -7.56 -8.20 8.99
CA TRP A 86 -6.11 -8.27 8.89
C TRP A 86 -5.66 -8.07 7.44
N CYS A 87 -4.68 -7.20 7.25
CA CYS A 87 -3.94 -7.04 6.00
C CYS A 87 -2.48 -7.45 6.21
N ALA A 88 -1.81 -7.85 5.15
CA ALA A 88 -0.39 -8.16 5.19
C ALA A 88 0.37 -7.48 4.05
N TRP A 89 1.61 -7.12 4.33
CA TRP A 89 2.54 -6.55 3.37
C TRP A 89 3.87 -7.30 3.42
N ILE A 90 4.28 -7.89 2.31
CA ILE A 90 5.61 -8.50 2.18
C ILE A 90 6.55 -7.48 1.55
N ASP A 91 7.43 -6.89 2.37
CA ASP A 91 8.35 -5.80 2.01
C ASP A 91 9.80 -6.28 2.12
N VAL A 92 10.33 -6.87 1.04
CA VAL A 92 11.71 -7.39 1.04
C VAL A 92 12.74 -6.25 1.15
N MET A 93 12.43 -5.10 0.55
CA MET A 93 13.39 -4.00 0.41
C MET A 93 13.29 -2.95 1.52
N SER A 94 12.47 -3.20 2.55
CA SER A 94 12.29 -2.31 3.71
C SER A 94 11.91 -0.88 3.28
N THR A 95 11.02 -0.77 2.29
CA THR A 95 10.63 0.49 1.66
C THR A 95 9.45 1.16 2.37
N LEU A 96 8.69 0.40 3.15
CA LEU A 96 7.46 0.84 3.76
C LEU A 96 7.71 1.78 4.95
N TYR A 97 7.17 3.01 4.87
CA TYR A 97 7.29 4.03 5.91
C TYR A 97 6.00 4.15 6.72
N ALA A 98 6.02 3.71 7.98
CA ALA A 98 4.83 3.59 8.83
C ALA A 98 3.98 4.88 8.93
N PRO A 99 4.56 6.10 9.07
CA PRO A 99 3.77 7.32 9.07
C PRO A 99 3.02 7.57 7.75
N ALA A 100 3.59 7.23 6.59
CA ALA A 100 2.88 7.34 5.31
C ALA A 100 1.77 6.29 5.19
N VAL A 101 1.97 5.09 5.72
CA VAL A 101 0.95 4.03 5.79
C VAL A 101 -0.24 4.47 6.66
N ALA A 102 0.03 5.02 7.83
CA ALA A 102 -1.01 5.57 8.70
C ALA A 102 -1.74 6.74 8.05
N ALA A 103 -1.01 7.64 7.37
CA ALA A 103 -1.60 8.76 6.64
C ALA A 103 -2.50 8.29 5.47
N ALA A 104 -2.20 7.13 4.87
CA ALA A 104 -3.06 6.49 3.87
C ALA A 104 -4.35 5.87 4.46
N GLY A 105 -4.57 5.98 5.79
CA GLY A 105 -5.76 5.47 6.47
C GLY A 105 -5.71 3.99 6.83
N VAL A 106 -4.54 3.36 6.70
CA VAL A 106 -4.34 1.96 7.12
C VAL A 106 -4.13 1.90 8.62
N ASP A 107 -4.89 1.02 9.28
CA ASP A 107 -4.71 0.68 10.68
C ASP A 107 -3.48 -0.21 10.85
N LEU A 108 -2.43 0.38 11.44
CA LEU A 108 -1.16 -0.28 11.71
C LEU A 108 -1.30 -1.44 12.69
N GLY A 109 -2.29 -1.42 13.60
CA GLY A 109 -2.55 -2.51 14.54
C GLY A 109 -3.11 -3.76 13.86
N ARG A 110 -3.57 -3.63 12.61
CA ARG A 110 -4.15 -4.70 11.77
C ARG A 110 -3.38 -4.90 10.46
N LEU A 111 -2.11 -4.47 10.41
CA LEU A 111 -1.21 -4.65 9.27
C LEU A 111 0.03 -5.46 9.68
N LEU A 112 0.12 -6.69 9.19
CA LEU A 112 1.34 -7.50 9.34
C LEU A 112 2.35 -7.15 8.25
N VAL A 113 3.52 -6.65 8.64
CA VAL A 113 4.65 -6.43 7.70
C VAL A 113 5.64 -7.58 7.84
N VAL A 114 5.91 -8.28 6.74
CA VAL A 114 6.86 -9.40 6.69
C VAL A 114 8.01 -9.05 5.77
N ARG A 115 9.24 -9.25 6.24
CA ARG A 115 10.46 -8.92 5.49
C ARG A 115 11.32 -10.17 5.31
N PRO A 116 10.91 -11.10 4.43
CA PRO A 116 11.68 -12.31 4.21
C PRO A 116 12.91 -12.02 3.34
N PRO A 117 13.95 -12.87 3.41
CA PRO A 117 14.98 -12.93 2.38
C PRO A 117 14.37 -13.12 0.98
N LEU A 118 15.01 -12.58 -0.05
CA LEU A 118 14.50 -12.59 -1.43
C LEU A 118 14.23 -14.02 -1.94
N GLU A 119 15.10 -14.96 -1.60
CA GLU A 119 14.97 -16.38 -1.99
C GLU A 119 13.73 -17.06 -1.41
N SER A 120 13.20 -16.52 -0.30
CA SER A 120 12.05 -17.06 0.40
C SER A 120 10.74 -16.33 0.10
N LEU A 121 10.79 -15.21 -0.62
CA LEU A 121 9.63 -14.35 -0.93
C LEU A 121 8.43 -15.14 -1.47
N ALA A 122 8.63 -15.91 -2.54
CA ALA A 122 7.55 -16.66 -3.17
C ALA A 122 6.94 -17.72 -2.24
N ARG A 123 7.76 -18.39 -1.43
CA ARG A 123 7.31 -19.41 -0.47
C ARG A 123 6.50 -18.77 0.65
N VAL A 124 6.97 -17.64 1.18
CA VAL A 124 6.27 -16.88 2.23
C VAL A 124 4.95 -16.34 1.72
N ALA A 125 4.91 -15.76 0.51
CA ALA A 125 3.68 -15.28 -0.11
C ALA A 125 2.61 -16.37 -0.24
N VAL A 126 2.99 -17.56 -0.74
CA VAL A 126 2.05 -18.70 -0.87
C VAL A 126 1.57 -19.17 0.51
N ARG A 127 2.46 -19.31 1.51
CA ARG A 127 2.05 -19.72 2.86
C ARG A 127 1.09 -18.73 3.51
N MET A 128 1.36 -17.43 3.36
CA MET A 128 0.50 -16.37 3.89
C MET A 128 -0.86 -16.36 3.19
N ALA A 129 -0.90 -16.52 1.87
CA ALA A 129 -2.16 -16.63 1.13
C ALA A 129 -2.97 -17.86 1.58
N SER A 130 -2.33 -19.03 1.69
CA SER A 130 -2.96 -20.27 2.14
C SER A 130 -3.44 -20.26 3.59
N SER A 131 -3.00 -19.30 4.41
CA SER A 131 -3.47 -19.18 5.79
C SER A 131 -4.93 -18.70 5.89
N GLY A 132 -5.48 -18.11 4.83
CA GLY A 132 -6.81 -17.50 4.84
C GLY A 132 -7.00 -16.35 5.84
N SER A 133 -5.92 -15.88 6.48
CA SER A 133 -6.00 -14.93 7.60
C SER A 133 -6.08 -13.46 7.18
N PHE A 134 -5.80 -13.15 5.91
CA PHE A 134 -5.70 -11.78 5.41
C PHE A 134 -6.76 -11.48 4.35
N SER A 135 -7.49 -10.38 4.50
CA SER A 135 -8.40 -9.91 3.45
C SER A 135 -7.64 -9.30 2.27
N VAL A 136 -6.50 -8.67 2.53
CA VAL A 136 -5.57 -8.18 1.50
C VAL A 136 -4.15 -8.63 1.84
N LEU A 137 -3.49 -9.28 0.88
CA LEU A 137 -2.07 -9.63 0.95
C LEU A 137 -1.32 -8.88 -0.16
N VAL A 138 -0.50 -7.90 0.22
CA VAL A 138 0.37 -7.18 -0.71
C VAL A 138 1.72 -7.89 -0.79
N VAL A 139 2.12 -8.21 -2.01
CA VAL A 139 3.40 -8.83 -2.34
C VAL A 139 4.20 -7.81 -3.14
N ASP A 140 5.12 -7.14 -2.44
CA ASP A 140 5.99 -6.16 -3.07
C ASP A 140 7.19 -6.87 -3.71
N THR A 141 7.15 -7.01 -5.04
CA THR A 141 8.28 -7.55 -5.81
C THR A 141 9.20 -6.45 -6.33
N LEU A 142 8.84 -5.19 -6.11
CA LEU A 142 9.57 -4.04 -6.59
C LEU A 142 10.59 -3.63 -5.54
N GLY A 143 11.87 -3.64 -5.91
CA GLY A 143 12.86 -2.90 -5.13
C GLY A 143 12.76 -1.40 -5.40
N VAL A 144 13.18 -0.59 -4.42
CA VAL A 144 13.10 0.88 -4.48
C VAL A 144 13.61 1.41 -5.83
N PRO A 145 12.81 2.21 -6.57
CA PRO A 145 13.25 2.91 -7.76
C PRO A 145 14.32 3.93 -7.39
N GLY A 146 15.49 3.85 -8.00
CA GLY A 146 16.54 4.83 -7.75
C GLY A 146 17.41 4.54 -6.53
N ALA A 147 17.28 3.37 -5.88
CA ALA A 147 18.50 2.71 -5.44
C ALA A 147 19.35 2.64 -6.71
N ARG A 148 20.43 3.42 -6.78
CA ARG A 148 21.43 3.24 -7.82
C ARG A 148 21.68 1.75 -7.78
N SER A 149 21.31 1.04 -8.86
CA SER A 149 22.13 -0.08 -9.25
C SER A 149 23.54 0.49 -9.15
N VAL A 150 24.36 0.02 -8.22
CA VAL A 150 25.80 0.26 -8.27
C VAL A 150 26.29 -0.61 -9.45
N VAL A 151 25.75 -0.29 -10.62
CA VAL A 151 26.15 -0.70 -11.94
C VAL A 151 27.18 0.33 -12.25
N GLY A 152 28.42 -0.05 -11.99
CA GLY A 152 29.58 0.74 -12.35
C GLY A 152 29.42 1.21 -13.78
N ARG A 153 29.45 2.53 -13.98
CA ARG A 153 29.71 3.11 -15.30
C ARG A 153 31.10 2.67 -15.73
N SER A 154 31.22 1.53 -16.39
CA SER A 154 32.43 1.19 -17.12
C SER A 154 32.33 1.81 -18.52
N ARG A 155 33.02 2.94 -18.70
CA ARG A 155 33.48 3.38 -20.04
C ARG A 155 34.30 2.23 -20.62
N GLY A 156 34.00 1.86 -21.86
CA GLY A 156 34.53 0.65 -22.50
C GLY A 156 36.02 0.70 -22.80
N VAL A 157 36.65 -0.48 -22.78
CA VAL A 157 37.90 -0.85 -23.47
C VAL A 157 37.76 -2.33 -23.89
N PRO A 158 38.23 -2.75 -25.09
CA PRO A 158 37.81 -4.01 -25.68
C PRO A 158 38.55 -5.25 -25.15
N VAL A 159 37.88 -6.38 -25.40
CA VAL A 159 38.12 -7.76 -24.99
C VAL A 159 39.49 -8.31 -25.42
N SER A 160 40.14 -9.06 -24.51
CA SER A 160 41.11 -10.10 -24.84
C SER A 160 40.62 -11.45 -24.31
N ARG A 161 40.55 -12.46 -25.18
CA ARG A 161 40.14 -13.84 -24.87
C ARG A 161 41.20 -14.55 -24.05
N GLY A 162 40.81 -15.21 -22.96
CA GLY A 162 41.65 -16.22 -22.31
C GLY A 162 41.19 -16.63 -20.91
N SER A 163 41.02 -17.94 -20.74
CA SER A 163 40.98 -18.71 -19.48
C SER A 163 39.73 -18.68 -18.60
N ARG A 164 39.21 -19.90 -18.37
CA ARG A 164 38.20 -20.28 -17.39
C ARG A 164 38.76 -20.20 -15.96
N GLN A 165 37.83 -20.11 -15.00
CA GLN A 165 37.95 -20.36 -13.57
C GLN A 165 38.37 -19.17 -12.69
N GLN A 166 37.37 -18.39 -12.29
CA GLN A 166 37.05 -18.06 -10.89
C GLN A 166 35.82 -17.15 -10.90
N ALA A 167 34.63 -17.73 -10.70
CA ALA A 167 33.43 -16.94 -10.43
C ALA A 167 33.62 -16.28 -9.05
N THR A 168 33.99 -15.00 -9.06
CA THR A 168 34.20 -14.22 -7.84
C THR A 168 32.86 -14.01 -7.12
N ARG A 169 32.89 -13.69 -5.83
CA ARG A 169 31.68 -13.36 -5.04
C ARG A 169 30.80 -12.28 -5.72
N ALA A 170 31.41 -11.41 -6.52
CA ALA A 170 30.75 -10.41 -7.35
C ALA A 170 29.94 -10.98 -8.54
N ASP A 171 30.29 -12.15 -9.09
CA ASP A 171 29.49 -12.84 -10.12
C ASP A 171 28.27 -13.54 -9.52
N ARG A 172 28.40 -14.09 -8.29
CA ARG A 172 27.25 -14.60 -7.52
C ARG A 172 26.28 -13.47 -7.14
N GLU A 173 26.82 -12.31 -6.77
CA GLU A 173 26.02 -11.12 -6.46
C GLU A 173 25.41 -10.46 -7.73
N ARG A 174 26.11 -10.50 -8.89
CA ARG A 174 25.55 -10.09 -10.19
C ARG A 174 24.35 -10.92 -10.63
N GLY A 175 24.42 -12.25 -10.46
CA GLY A 175 23.28 -13.14 -10.77
C GLY A 175 22.06 -12.85 -9.90
N SER A 176 22.28 -12.50 -8.62
CA SER A 176 21.20 -12.24 -7.66
C SER A 176 20.44 -10.92 -7.90
N ALA A 177 21.07 -9.93 -8.53
CA ALA A 177 20.43 -8.64 -8.84
C ALA A 177 19.54 -8.70 -10.08
N GLU A 178 19.88 -9.52 -11.08
CA GLU A 178 19.00 -9.82 -12.23
C GLU A 178 17.85 -10.78 -11.84
N GLU A 179 18.07 -11.68 -10.88
CA GLU A 179 17.05 -12.58 -10.32
C GLU A 179 15.86 -11.86 -9.67
N GLY A 180 16.05 -10.62 -9.21
CA GLY A 180 14.97 -9.77 -8.69
C GLY A 180 13.97 -9.31 -9.76
N ALA A 181 14.40 -9.20 -11.02
CA ALA A 181 13.64 -8.64 -12.12
C ALA A 181 13.02 -9.68 -13.08
N ASP A 182 13.43 -10.95 -13.03
CA ASP A 182 12.82 -12.00 -13.84
C ASP A 182 11.49 -12.47 -13.24
N LEU A 183 10.38 -12.05 -13.86
CA LEU A 183 9.03 -12.48 -13.49
C LEU A 183 8.67 -13.87 -14.05
N GLY A 184 9.55 -14.51 -14.82
CA GLY A 184 9.35 -15.88 -15.33
C GLY A 184 9.08 -16.89 -14.21
N ARG A 185 9.81 -16.79 -13.09
CA ARG A 185 9.58 -17.64 -11.91
C ARG A 185 8.21 -17.42 -11.24
N TRP A 186 7.61 -16.26 -11.44
CA TRP A 186 6.33 -15.88 -10.82
C TRP A 186 5.11 -16.49 -11.49
N LEU A 187 5.23 -17.09 -12.68
CA LEU A 187 4.11 -17.76 -13.35
C LEU A 187 3.48 -18.84 -12.48
N ASN A 188 4.31 -19.74 -11.93
CA ASN A 188 3.85 -20.82 -11.07
C ASN A 188 3.46 -20.33 -9.68
N VAL A 189 4.09 -19.25 -9.20
CA VAL A 189 3.75 -18.62 -7.91
C VAL A 189 2.36 -18.01 -7.98
N VAL A 190 2.05 -17.24 -9.04
CA VAL A 190 0.73 -16.64 -9.25
C VAL A 190 -0.36 -17.70 -9.35
N ARG A 191 -0.11 -18.83 -10.03
CA ARG A 191 -1.06 -19.96 -10.06
C ARG A 191 -1.34 -20.51 -8.65
N LYS A 192 -0.29 -20.72 -7.85
CA LYS A 192 -0.42 -21.20 -6.47
C LYS A 192 -1.15 -20.18 -5.59
N LEU A 193 -0.85 -18.89 -5.75
CA LEU A 193 -1.54 -17.81 -5.04
C LEU A 193 -3.02 -17.78 -5.41
N SER A 194 -3.35 -17.84 -6.70
CA SER A 194 -4.74 -17.89 -7.18
C SER A 194 -5.50 -19.06 -6.58
N LEU A 195 -4.93 -20.27 -6.58
CA LEU A 195 -5.52 -21.45 -5.94
C LEU A 195 -5.69 -21.27 -4.42
N ALA A 196 -4.72 -20.63 -3.76
CA ALA A 196 -4.74 -20.43 -2.31
C ALA A 196 -5.85 -19.46 -1.85
N VAL A 197 -6.23 -18.49 -2.70
CA VAL A 197 -7.30 -17.54 -2.37
C VAL A 197 -8.61 -17.82 -3.11
N GLU A 198 -8.65 -18.87 -3.93
CA GLU A 198 -9.85 -19.24 -4.68
C GLU A 198 -11.01 -19.52 -3.73
N GLY A 199 -12.19 -19.01 -4.07
CA GLY A 199 -13.39 -19.19 -3.26
C GLY A 199 -13.50 -18.29 -2.02
N SER A 200 -12.41 -17.63 -1.61
CA SER A 200 -12.36 -16.71 -0.47
C SER A 200 -12.63 -15.25 -0.84
N ASP A 201 -12.82 -14.39 0.15
CA ASP A 201 -12.91 -12.94 -0.01
C ASP A 201 -11.54 -12.23 -0.04
N ALA A 202 -10.45 -13.00 0.07
CA ALA A 202 -9.09 -12.47 0.07
C ALA A 202 -8.62 -12.07 -1.33
N THR A 203 -7.90 -10.95 -1.41
CA THR A 203 -7.24 -10.50 -2.65
C THR A 203 -5.74 -10.42 -2.43
N VAL A 204 -4.98 -11.01 -3.36
CA VAL A 204 -3.52 -10.83 -3.41
C VAL A 204 -3.19 -9.70 -4.38
N LEU A 205 -2.48 -8.69 -3.91
CA LEU A 205 -1.95 -7.61 -4.73
C LEU A 205 -0.48 -7.88 -5.04
N LEU A 206 -0.15 -8.05 -6.31
CA LEU A 206 1.21 -8.23 -6.77
C LEU A 206 1.72 -6.93 -7.39
N LEU A 207 2.69 -6.28 -6.76
CA LEU A 207 3.31 -5.06 -7.28
C LEU A 207 4.49 -5.45 -8.16
N THR A 208 4.47 -5.09 -9.44
CA THR A 208 5.48 -5.49 -10.43
C THR A 208 6.01 -4.32 -11.25
N ASP A 209 7.22 -4.47 -11.78
CA ASP A 209 7.74 -3.54 -12.78
C ASP A 209 7.11 -3.92 -14.11
N ARG A 210 6.35 -3.00 -14.71
CA ARG A 210 5.76 -3.25 -16.03
C ARG A 210 6.83 -3.57 -17.06
N LEU A 211 8.03 -3.00 -16.91
CA LEU A 211 9.16 -3.15 -17.84
C LEU A 211 10.02 -4.39 -17.54
N ALA A 212 9.75 -5.13 -16.46
CA ALA A 212 10.48 -6.35 -16.14
C ALA A 212 10.32 -7.40 -17.24
N ALA A 213 11.43 -8.05 -17.57
CA ALA A 213 11.46 -9.15 -18.52
C ALA A 213 10.58 -10.31 -18.02
N ARG A 214 9.75 -10.84 -18.93
CA ARG A 214 8.88 -11.98 -18.66
C ARG A 214 8.62 -12.74 -19.97
N PRO A 215 8.69 -14.09 -19.97
CA PRO A 215 8.46 -14.88 -21.17
C PRO A 215 7.00 -14.86 -21.61
N MET A 216 6.07 -14.70 -20.65
CA MET A 216 4.65 -14.56 -20.91
C MET A 216 3.98 -13.70 -19.83
N PRO A 217 2.80 -13.11 -20.10
CA PRO A 217 2.01 -12.42 -19.10
C PRO A 217 1.68 -13.31 -17.90
N LEU A 218 1.70 -12.73 -16.68
CA LEU A 218 1.28 -13.44 -15.47
C LEU A 218 -0.22 -13.81 -15.51
N PRO A 219 -0.61 -15.00 -14.99
CA PRO A 219 -2.00 -15.47 -15.00
C PRO A 219 -2.82 -14.86 -13.86
N VAL A 220 -2.92 -13.53 -13.82
CA VAL A 220 -3.67 -12.76 -12.81
C VAL A 220 -5.14 -12.62 -13.19
N SER A 221 -6.02 -12.42 -12.20
CA SER A 221 -7.44 -12.12 -12.45
C SER A 221 -7.67 -10.72 -13.01
N MET A 222 -6.79 -9.78 -12.69
CA MET A 222 -6.81 -8.44 -13.24
C MET A 222 -5.39 -7.89 -13.29
N ARG A 223 -5.05 -7.18 -14.36
CA ARG A 223 -3.84 -6.37 -14.46
C ARG A 223 -4.22 -4.92 -14.60
N ILE A 224 -3.79 -4.11 -13.64
CA ILE A 224 -3.91 -2.66 -13.64
C ILE A 224 -2.53 -2.11 -14.01
N GLU A 225 -2.45 -1.38 -15.11
CA GLU A 225 -1.26 -0.63 -15.48
C GLU A 225 -1.40 0.81 -15.01
N VAL A 226 -0.35 1.32 -14.36
CA VAL A 226 -0.34 2.64 -13.75
C VAL A 226 0.90 3.41 -14.18
N ASP A 227 0.66 4.54 -14.83
CA ASP A 227 1.67 5.49 -15.28
C ASP A 227 1.49 6.85 -14.60
N ARG A 228 2.59 7.58 -14.42
CA ARG A 228 2.54 8.97 -13.96
C ARG A 228 2.24 9.86 -15.16
N LEU A 229 1.19 10.67 -15.06
CA LEU A 229 0.94 11.77 -16.00
C LEU A 229 1.61 13.05 -15.50
N ASP A 230 1.30 13.43 -14.26
CA ASP A 230 1.90 14.58 -13.57
C ASP A 230 1.94 14.36 -12.04
N GLU A 231 2.09 15.40 -11.23
CA GLU A 231 2.11 15.28 -9.76
C GLU A 231 0.76 14.88 -9.16
N GLY A 232 -0.33 15.34 -9.77
CA GLY A 232 -1.70 15.18 -9.27
C GLY A 232 -2.53 14.16 -10.04
N ARG A 233 -2.01 13.55 -11.11
CA ARG A 233 -2.75 12.60 -11.95
C ARG A 233 -1.96 11.36 -12.32
N LEU A 234 -2.69 10.24 -12.38
CA LEU A 234 -2.23 8.97 -12.92
C LEU A 234 -2.93 8.65 -14.21
N SER A 235 -2.23 7.97 -15.10
CA SER A 235 -2.86 7.21 -16.17
C SER A 235 -3.09 5.80 -15.63
N VAL A 236 -4.34 5.35 -15.64
CA VAL A 236 -4.75 4.03 -15.18
C VAL A 236 -5.42 3.28 -16.32
N ARG A 237 -5.02 2.03 -16.51
CA ARG A 237 -5.58 1.13 -17.52
C ARG A 237 -5.79 -0.26 -16.94
N VAL A 238 -6.91 -0.89 -17.29
CA VAL A 238 -7.09 -2.33 -17.10
C VAL A 238 -6.57 -3.03 -18.35
N ALA A 239 -5.40 -3.65 -18.24
CA ALA A 239 -4.76 -4.37 -19.35
C ALA A 239 -5.24 -5.83 -19.45
N LYS A 240 -5.90 -6.33 -18.40
CA LYS A 240 -6.54 -7.65 -18.33
C LYS A 240 -7.59 -7.63 -17.23
N ASP A 241 -8.72 -8.29 -17.45
CA ASP A 241 -9.64 -8.75 -16.40
C ASP A 241 -10.06 -10.22 -16.63
N ARG A 242 -10.99 -10.73 -15.80
CA ARG A 242 -11.53 -12.09 -15.91
C ARG A 242 -12.49 -12.27 -17.09
N GLN A 243 -13.10 -11.18 -17.57
CA GLN A 243 -14.13 -11.15 -18.62
C GLN A 243 -13.56 -10.81 -20.01
N GLY A 244 -12.25 -10.57 -20.12
CA GLY A 244 -11.60 -10.13 -21.36
C GLY A 244 -11.76 -8.63 -21.66
N ARG A 245 -12.31 -7.83 -20.74
CA ARG A 245 -12.41 -6.38 -20.90
C ARG A 245 -11.04 -5.75 -20.69
N VAL A 246 -10.65 -4.91 -21.63
CA VAL A 246 -9.43 -4.11 -21.59
C VAL A 246 -9.85 -2.66 -21.81
N THR A 247 -9.36 -1.74 -20.98
CA THR A 247 -9.70 -0.33 -21.08
C THR A 247 -8.61 0.45 -21.81
N ALA A 248 -8.98 1.62 -22.35
CA ALA A 248 -8.02 2.63 -22.74
C ALA A 248 -7.43 3.30 -21.48
N PRO A 249 -6.21 3.85 -21.55
CA PRO A 249 -5.67 4.64 -20.43
C PRO A 249 -6.57 5.82 -20.09
N ALA A 250 -6.93 5.96 -18.82
CA ALA A 250 -7.75 7.04 -18.30
C ALA A 250 -6.96 7.89 -17.29
N ALA A 251 -7.11 9.21 -17.36
CA ALA A 251 -6.48 10.14 -16.44
C ALA A 251 -7.30 10.23 -15.15
N VAL A 252 -6.69 9.84 -14.03
CA VAL A 252 -7.33 9.80 -12.72
C VAL A 252 -6.65 10.79 -11.77
N PRO A 253 -7.40 11.67 -11.08
CA PRO A 253 -6.83 12.53 -10.06
C PRO A 253 -6.38 11.72 -8.85
N LEU A 254 -5.14 11.95 -8.43
CA LEU A 254 -4.64 11.61 -7.11
C LEU A 254 -5.10 12.71 -6.16
N ARG A 255 -6.21 12.51 -5.46
CA ARG A 255 -6.45 13.36 -4.31
C ARG A 255 -5.29 13.18 -3.32
N PRO A 256 -4.62 14.25 -2.88
CA PRO A 256 -3.62 14.14 -1.84
C PRO A 256 -4.26 13.53 -0.60
N VAL A 257 -3.52 12.68 0.10
CA VAL A 257 -3.76 12.46 1.52
C VAL A 257 -3.76 13.84 2.16
N ALA A 258 -4.86 14.25 2.78
CA ALA A 258 -4.90 15.50 3.52
C ALA A 258 -3.73 15.48 4.52
N SER A 259 -2.79 16.41 4.38
CA SER A 259 -1.74 16.64 5.36
C SER A 259 -2.41 17.01 6.68
N ALA A 260 -2.55 16.04 7.58
CA ALA A 260 -2.74 16.34 8.98
C ALA A 260 -1.42 16.95 9.49
N GLY A 261 -1.35 18.28 9.52
CA GLY A 261 -0.22 19.03 10.04
C GLY A 261 0.14 20.23 9.18
N GLY A 262 -0.50 21.37 9.46
CA GLY A 262 0.07 22.67 9.10
C GLY A 262 1.41 22.89 9.82
N PRO A 263 2.20 23.90 9.42
CA PRO A 263 3.52 24.13 9.98
C PRO A 263 3.41 24.33 11.50
N LEU A 264 4.30 23.69 12.24
CA LEU A 264 4.59 24.04 13.63
C LEU A 264 5.16 25.47 13.62
N THR A 265 4.29 26.47 13.62
CA THR A 265 4.70 27.81 14.01
C THR A 265 4.98 27.77 15.50
N SER A 266 6.21 28.12 15.83
CA SER A 266 6.64 28.44 17.18
C SER A 266 5.72 29.54 17.71
N ALA A 267 4.74 29.16 18.52
CA ALA A 267 4.02 30.10 19.35
C ALA A 267 5.03 30.67 20.35
N GLY A 268 5.55 31.85 20.00
CA GLY A 268 6.19 32.73 20.95
C GLY A 268 5.27 32.90 22.15
N VAL A 269 5.86 32.76 23.33
CA VAL A 269 5.28 33.22 24.57
C VAL A 269 5.03 34.72 24.42
N VAL A 270 3.79 35.07 24.12
CA VAL A 270 3.28 36.42 24.33
C VAL A 270 2.27 36.31 25.45
N MET A 271 2.71 36.76 26.63
CA MET A 271 1.90 36.98 27.81
C MET A 271 0.72 37.90 27.46
N GLY A 272 -0.45 37.31 27.27
CA GLY A 272 -1.72 38.01 27.15
C GLY A 272 -2.33 38.21 28.55
N SER A 273 -2.14 39.43 29.06
CA SER A 273 -2.84 40.01 30.21
C SER A 273 -4.34 39.68 30.21
N ALA A 274 -4.82 39.18 31.35
CA ALA A 274 -6.22 38.91 31.62
C ALA A 274 -7.08 40.20 31.57
N ALA A 275 -8.30 40.05 31.07
CA ALA A 275 -9.35 41.03 31.23
C ALA A 275 -9.92 40.98 32.66
N ALA A 276 -10.07 42.13 33.31
CA ALA A 276 -11.10 42.36 34.32
C ALA A 276 -11.31 43.86 34.48
N GLY A 277 -12.45 44.35 34.02
CA GLY A 277 -13.05 45.53 34.63
C GLY A 277 -13.70 45.13 35.95
N ALA A 278 -13.45 45.89 37.01
CA ALA A 278 -14.44 46.18 38.04
C ALA A 278 -13.95 47.33 38.94
N SER A 279 -14.86 48.28 39.10
CA SER A 279 -15.10 49.21 40.21
C SER A 279 -14.26 49.09 41.50
N ALA A 280 -13.97 50.28 42.03
CA ALA A 280 -13.42 50.61 43.34
C ALA A 280 -14.03 49.86 44.54
N GLY A 281 -13.20 49.60 45.55
CA GLY A 281 -13.65 49.16 46.87
C GLY A 281 -12.56 48.58 47.77
N SER A 282 -11.81 49.45 48.44
CA SER A 282 -11.41 49.39 49.86
C SER A 282 -10.99 48.07 50.54
N THR A 283 -9.78 48.14 51.14
CA THR A 283 -9.33 47.61 52.44
C THR A 283 -8.98 46.13 52.67
N ALA A 284 -7.69 45.96 52.99
CA ALA A 284 -7.10 45.19 54.09
C ALA A 284 -6.98 43.65 54.01
N GLY A 285 -5.73 43.18 54.09
CA GLY A 285 -5.34 42.23 55.13
C GLY A 285 -4.97 40.81 54.71
N SER A 286 -3.67 40.52 54.86
CA SER A 286 -3.05 39.22 55.21
C SER A 286 -2.81 38.16 54.12
N SER A 287 -1.54 37.77 54.10
CA SER A 287 -0.87 36.72 53.36
C SER A 287 -1.05 35.34 53.99
N VAL A 288 -1.33 34.30 53.19
CA VAL A 288 -0.89 32.91 53.48
C VAL A 288 -0.59 32.18 52.16
N THR A 289 0.60 31.58 52.10
CA THR A 289 1.15 30.75 51.02
C THR A 289 0.89 29.25 51.29
N ALA A 290 0.54 28.47 50.27
CA ALA A 290 0.70 27.00 50.21
C ALA A 290 0.65 26.55 48.74
N ALA A 291 1.76 26.21 48.08
CA ALA A 291 2.53 24.95 48.14
C ALA A 291 1.76 23.73 47.56
N TRP A 292 2.09 23.36 46.32
CA TRP A 292 1.71 22.11 45.66
C TRP A 292 2.57 20.92 46.18
N PRO A 293 1.99 19.73 46.42
CA PRO A 293 2.78 18.53 46.67
C PRO A 293 3.10 17.79 45.37
N ARG A 294 4.35 17.30 45.29
CA ARG A 294 4.80 16.31 44.31
C ARG A 294 4.54 14.89 44.84
N SER A 295 4.08 14.05 43.91
CA SER A 295 4.37 12.61 43.72
C SER A 295 4.25 11.62 44.88
N ALA A 296 3.57 10.51 44.58
CA ALA A 296 4.09 9.16 44.76
C ALA A 296 3.85 8.36 43.49
#